data_AF-A0A5C6ME23-F1
#
_entry.id   AF-A0A5C6ME23-F1
#
_cell.length_a   1.000
_cell.length_b   1.000
_cell.length_c   1.000
_cell.angle_alpha   90.00
_cell.angle_beta   90.00
_cell.angle_gamma   90.00
#
_symmetry.space_group_name_H-M   'P 1'
#
loop_
_entity.id
_entity.type
_entity.pdbx_description
1 polymer ?
#
loop_
_entity_poly.entity_id
_entity_poly.type
_entity_poly.pdbx_seq_one_letter_code
_entity_poly.pdbx_strand_id
1 'polypeptide(L)'
;MRPEELQKSFAAALATRRSAGELSVPETVQMMLLQAAHQRVSDIHLTPEETILRMQWRIDGVLQTAAGFDREFGSRLVARLKVIAGLLTYRTDVPQEGRVAAEF
;
A
#
# COMPACT_ATOMS: atom_id res chain seq x y z
N MET A 1 3.31 9.28 18.23
CA MET A 1 3.39 10.08 17.00
C MET A 1 1.96 10.39 16.58
N ARG A 2 1.65 11.63 16.21
CA ARG A 2 0.28 11.97 15.79
C ARG A 2 -0.03 11.33 14.43
N PRO A 3 -1.27 10.93 14.13
CA PRO A 3 -1.58 10.29 12.86
C PRO A 3 -1.21 11.12 11.61
N GLU A 4 -1.30 12.44 11.70
CA GLU A 4 -0.85 13.36 10.64
C GLU A 4 0.67 13.32 10.38
N GLU A 5 1.48 13.02 11.40
CA GLU A 5 2.94 12.88 11.26
C GLU A 5 3.29 11.59 10.53
N LEU A 6 2.50 10.54 10.72
CA LEU A 6 2.66 9.25 10.05
C LEU A 6 2.42 9.37 8.54
N GLN A 7 1.32 10.03 8.14
CA GLN A 7 1.01 10.33 6.74
C GLN A 7 2.16 11.10 6.07
N LYS A 8 2.64 12.15 6.73
CA LYS A 8 3.75 12.98 6.22
C LYS A 8 5.03 12.17 6.08
N SER A 9 5.31 11.23 6.99
CA SER A 9 6.52 10.40 6.92
C SER A 9 6.50 9.44 5.73
N PHE A 10 5.38 8.76 5.47
CA PHE A 10 5.26 7.81 4.37
C PHE A 10 5.26 8.53 3.02
N ALA A 11 4.50 9.61 2.90
CA ALA A 11 4.47 10.43 1.70
C ALA A 11 5.85 11.04 1.39
N ALA A 12 6.58 11.50 2.41
CA ALA A 12 7.96 11.98 2.24
C ALA A 12 8.90 10.87 1.77
N ALA A 13 8.85 9.68 2.40
CA ALA A 13 9.68 8.54 2.00
C ALA A 13 9.41 8.11 0.54
N LEU A 14 8.14 8.08 0.12
CA LEU A 14 7.77 7.83 -1.28
C LEU A 14 8.29 8.92 -2.22
N ALA A 15 8.15 10.19 -1.85
CA ALA A 15 8.60 11.32 -2.66
C ALA A 15 10.12 11.27 -2.88
N THR A 16 10.89 10.98 -1.83
CA THR A 16 12.35 10.82 -1.91
C THR A 16 12.73 9.71 -2.89
N ARG A 17 12.15 8.52 -2.76
CA ARG A 17 12.44 7.39 -3.66
C ARG A 17 12.01 7.64 -5.10
N ARG A 18 10.87 8.31 -5.30
CA ARG A 18 10.40 8.71 -6.63
C ARG A 18 11.37 9.68 -7.30
N SER A 19 11.88 10.67 -6.57
CA SER A 19 12.88 11.61 -7.10
C SER A 19 14.22 10.95 -7.42
N ALA A 20 14.58 9.88 -6.69
CA ALA A 20 15.76 9.06 -6.98
C ALA A 20 15.58 8.10 -8.17
N GLY A 21 14.35 7.96 -8.72
CA GLY A 21 14.04 6.98 -9.76
C GLY A 21 13.97 5.53 -9.24
N GLU A 22 13.92 5.35 -7.92
CA GLU A 22 14.03 4.05 -7.23
C GLU A 22 12.65 3.53 -6.77
N LEU A 23 11.55 4.02 -7.33
CA LEU A 23 10.22 3.60 -6.91
C LEU A 23 9.84 2.25 -7.55
N SER A 24 10.36 1.15 -7.01
CA SER A 24 9.97 -0.18 -7.44
C SER A 24 8.68 -0.66 -6.75
N VAL A 25 7.92 -1.49 -7.45
CA VAL A 25 6.67 -2.09 -6.94
C VAL A 25 6.94 -2.99 -5.72
N PRO A 26 7.94 -3.91 -5.72
CA PRO A 26 8.23 -4.73 -4.56
C PRO A 26 8.63 -3.92 -3.33
N GLU A 27 9.50 -2.93 -3.46
CA GLU A 27 9.93 -2.08 -2.34
C GLU A 27 8.78 -1.23 -1.80
N THR A 28 7.91 -0.73 -2.66
CA THR A 28 6.73 0.04 -2.23
C THR A 28 5.78 -0.81 -1.39
N VAL A 29 5.52 -2.07 -1.82
CA VAL A 29 4.70 -3.02 -1.04
C VAL A 29 5.39 -3.35 0.28
N GLN A 30 6.69 -3.64 0.27
CA GLN A 30 7.45 -3.94 1.48
C GLN A 30 7.40 -2.77 2.48
N MET A 31 7.68 -1.55 2.02
CA MET A 31 7.62 -0.36 2.85
C MET A 31 6.22 -0.10 3.39
N MET A 32 5.19 -0.27 2.55
CA MET A 32 3.78 -0.13 2.96
C MET A 32 3.44 -1.07 4.12
N LEU A 33 3.81 -2.35 4.02
CA LEU A 33 3.54 -3.36 5.05
C LEU A 33 4.36 -3.14 6.32
N LEU A 34 5.67 -2.86 6.18
CA LEU A 34 6.57 -2.61 7.32
C LEU A 34 6.16 -1.36 8.10
N GLN A 35 5.80 -0.28 7.41
CA GLN A 35 5.31 0.93 8.07
C GLN A 35 3.98 0.68 8.79
N ALA A 36 3.03 0.01 8.14
CA ALA A 36 1.76 -0.34 8.78
C ALA A 36 1.97 -1.19 10.04
N ALA A 37 2.85 -2.19 9.99
CA ALA A 37 3.19 -3.02 11.14
C ALA A 37 3.86 -2.21 12.26
N HIS A 38 4.86 -1.38 11.93
CA HIS A 38 5.57 -0.55 12.91
C HIS A 38 4.63 0.43 13.62
N GLN A 39 3.67 0.99 12.87
CA GLN A 39 2.73 1.99 13.35
C GLN A 39 1.44 1.38 13.92
N ARG A 40 1.34 0.04 13.99
CA ARG A 40 0.17 -0.71 14.46
C ARG A 40 -1.13 -0.30 13.75
N VAL A 41 -1.02 -0.04 12.45
CA VAL A 41 -2.18 0.18 11.58
C VAL A 41 -3.00 -1.10 11.55
N SER A 42 -4.32 -0.98 11.78
CA SER A 42 -5.23 -2.12 11.78
C SER A 42 -5.58 -2.61 10.38
N ASP A 43 -5.82 -1.67 9.46
CA ASP A 43 -6.19 -1.95 8.07
C ASP A 43 -5.45 -1.01 7.11
N ILE A 44 -4.99 -1.57 5.99
CA ILE A 44 -4.55 -0.81 4.82
C ILE A 44 -5.63 -0.94 3.75
N HIS A 45 -6.27 0.16 3.41
CA HIS A 45 -7.28 0.24 2.35
C HIS A 45 -6.65 0.72 1.05
N LEU A 46 -6.82 -0.06 -0.03
CA LEU A 46 -6.42 0.30 -1.38
C LEU A 46 -7.67 0.44 -2.24
N THR A 47 -8.09 1.68 -2.49
CA THR A 47 -9.34 1.98 -3.20
C THR A 47 -9.03 2.57 -4.58
N PRO A 48 -9.42 1.90 -5.67
CA PRO A 48 -9.27 2.47 -7.00
C PRO A 48 -10.24 3.63 -7.20
N GLU A 49 -9.74 4.73 -7.74
CA GLU A 49 -10.49 5.90 -8.20
C GLU A 49 -10.33 6.02 -9.72
N GLU A 50 -10.85 7.11 -10.30
CA GLU A 50 -10.81 7.33 -11.74
C GLU A 50 -9.37 7.33 -12.29
N THR A 51 -8.45 8.01 -11.60
CA THR A 51 -7.07 8.23 -12.08
C THR A 51 -5.99 7.66 -11.17
N ILE A 52 -6.33 7.35 -9.91
CA ILE A 52 -5.37 6.92 -8.89
C ILE A 52 -5.86 5.68 -8.13
N LEU A 53 -4.93 4.97 -7.51
CA LEU A 53 -5.20 4.07 -6.39
C LEU A 53 -4.95 4.85 -5.09
N ARG A 54 -6.01 5.16 -4.33
CA ARG A 54 -5.90 5.81 -3.03
C ARG A 54 -5.56 4.78 -1.96
N MET A 55 -4.52 5.06 -1.17
CA MET A 55 -4.15 4.28 -0.01
C MET A 55 -4.53 4.99 1.29
N GLN A 56 -5.25 4.30 2.16
CA GLN A 56 -5.63 4.81 3.48
C GLN A 56 -5.25 3.83 4.59
N TRP A 57 -4.91 4.36 5.75
CA TRP A 57 -4.66 3.60 6.98
C TRP A 57 -5.80 3.79 7.95
N ARG A 58 -6.22 2.71 8.61
CA ARG A 58 -7.08 2.77 9.78
C ARG A 58 -6.23 2.81 11.04
N ILE A 59 -6.21 3.99 11.67
CA ILE A 59 -5.48 4.27 12.92
C ILE A 59 -6.51 4.68 13.96
N ASP A 60 -6.58 3.93 15.06
CA ASP A 60 -7.55 4.16 16.14
C ASP A 60 -9.00 4.29 15.64
N GLY A 61 -9.36 3.44 14.67
CA GLY A 61 -10.69 3.40 14.05
C GLY A 61 -10.93 4.43 12.94
N VAL A 62 -10.02 5.40 12.76
CA VAL A 62 -10.18 6.50 11.78
C VAL A 62 -9.38 6.22 10.52
N LEU A 63 -10.04 6.33 9.35
CA LEU A 63 -9.38 6.23 8.05
C LEU A 63 -8.66 7.53 7.70
N GLN A 64 -7.43 7.37 7.22
CA GLN A 64 -6.52 8.46 6.96
C GLN A 64 -5.74 8.23 5.67
N THR A 65 -5.76 9.20 4.76
CA THR A 65 -5.06 9.09 3.47
C THR A 65 -3.54 9.13 3.68
N ALA A 66 -2.85 8.09 3.23
CA ALA A 66 -1.41 7.94 3.39
C ALA A 66 -0.65 8.19 2.07
N ALA A 67 -1.20 7.77 0.93
CA ALA A 67 -0.62 8.02 -0.39
C ALA A 67 -1.65 7.86 -1.51
N GLY A 68 -1.29 8.35 -2.69
CA GLY A 68 -1.97 8.06 -3.96
C GLY A 68 -0.95 7.60 -4.99
N PHE A 69 -1.29 6.56 -5.74
CA PHE A 69 -0.49 6.04 -6.85
C PHE A 69 -1.26 6.24 -8.14
N ASP A 70 -0.61 6.52 -9.26
CA ASP A 70 -1.31 6.49 -10.55
C ASP A 70 -1.92 5.10 -10.80
N ARG A 71 -2.95 5.06 -11.64
CA ARG A 71 -3.72 3.83 -11.90
C ARG A 71 -2.84 2.67 -12.37
N GLU A 72 -1.83 2.92 -13.19
CA GLU A 72 -0.96 1.86 -13.73
C GLU A 72 -0.08 1.28 -12.63
N PHE A 73 0.61 2.12 -11.87
CA PHE A 73 1.43 1.71 -10.74
C PHE A 73 0.59 1.03 -9.66
N GLY A 74 -0.59 1.56 -9.36
CA GLY A 74 -1.56 0.98 -8.44
C GLY A 74 -1.98 -0.45 -8.83
N SER A 75 -2.25 -0.70 -10.11
CA SER A 75 -2.58 -2.04 -10.59
C SER A 75 -1.44 -3.05 -10.35
N ARG A 76 -0.19 -2.60 -10.50
CA ARG A 76 1.00 -3.42 -10.26
C ARG A 76 1.21 -3.69 -8.77
N LEU A 77 0.88 -2.74 -7.88
CA LEU A 77 0.87 -2.95 -6.43
C LEU A 77 -0.11 -4.05 -6.03
N VAL A 78 -1.36 -3.99 -6.54
CA VAL A 78 -2.37 -5.03 -6.28
C VAL A 78 -1.92 -6.40 -6.80
N ALA A 79 -1.33 -6.45 -8.00
CA ALA A 79 -0.78 -7.69 -8.53
C ALA A 79 0.35 -8.25 -7.65
N ARG A 80 1.24 -7.39 -7.13
CA ARG A 80 2.30 -7.81 -6.21
C ARG A 80 1.74 -8.35 -4.90
N LEU A 81 0.72 -7.72 -4.32
CA LEU A 81 0.02 -8.21 -3.13
C LEU A 81 -0.62 -9.58 -3.39
N LYS A 82 -1.26 -9.77 -4.55
CA LYS A 82 -1.78 -11.09 -4.95
C LYS A 82 -0.69 -12.15 -5.01
N VAL A 83 0.45 -11.84 -5.62
CA VAL A 83 1.59 -12.77 -5.73
C VAL A 83 2.08 -13.22 -4.34
N ILE A 84 2.33 -12.28 -3.43
CA ILE A 84 2.85 -12.64 -2.10
C ILE A 84 1.82 -13.38 -1.24
N ALA A 85 0.52 -13.20 -1.52
CA ALA A 85 -0.57 -13.92 -0.88
C ALA A 85 -0.94 -15.24 -1.57
N GLY A 86 -0.23 -15.64 -2.63
CA GLY A 86 -0.51 -16.86 -3.39
C GLY A 86 -1.82 -16.83 -4.20
N LEU A 87 -2.32 -15.63 -4.52
CA LEU A 87 -3.59 -15.41 -5.22
C LEU A 87 -3.41 -15.34 -6.74
N LEU A 88 -4.50 -15.59 -7.48
CA LEU A 88 -4.51 -15.56 -8.94
C LEU A 88 -4.51 -14.11 -9.44
N THR A 89 -3.40 -13.69 -10.04
CA THR A 89 -3.21 -12.31 -10.56
C THR A 89 -4.16 -11.99 -11.71
N TYR A 90 -4.45 -12.95 -12.57
CA TYR A 90 -5.31 -12.79 -13.75
C TYR A 90 -6.81 -12.80 -13.43
N ARG A 91 -7.23 -13.23 -12.23
CA ARG A 91 -8.64 -13.14 -11.80
C ARG A 91 -8.89 -11.79 -11.13
N THR A 92 -9.79 -10.99 -11.69
CA THR A 92 -10.16 -9.65 -11.18
C THR A 92 -11.67 -9.49 -10.98
N ASP A 93 -12.43 -10.51 -11.35
CA ASP A 93 -13.89 -10.57 -11.43
C ASP A 93 -14.54 -11.22 -10.20
N VAL A 94 -13.72 -11.86 -9.35
CA VAL A 94 -14.19 -12.56 -8.14
C VAL A 94 -13.41 -12.10 -6.91
N PRO A 95 -14.07 -12.02 -5.73
CA PRO A 95 -13.38 -11.84 -4.46
C PRO A 95 -12.34 -12.95 -4.24
N GLN A 96 -11.18 -12.57 -3.69
CA GLN A 96 -10.11 -13.49 -3.33
C GLN A 96 -9.60 -13.13 -1.93
N GLU A 97 -9.35 -14.15 -1.11
CA GLU A 97 -8.80 -14.01 0.23
C GLU A 97 -7.52 -14.82 0.33
N GLY A 98 -6.49 -14.23 0.94
CA GLY A 98 -5.19 -14.87 1.10
C GLY A 98 -4.53 -14.43 2.39
N ARG A 99 -3.41 -15.08 2.71
CA ARG A 99 -2.58 -14.76 3.87
C ARG A 99 -1.14 -14.70 3.40
N VAL A 100 -0.36 -13.82 4.02
CA VAL A 100 1.07 -13.71 3.78
C VAL A 100 1.75 -14.02 5.12
N ALA A 101 2.73 -14.94 5.11
CA ALA A 101 3.62 -15.08 6.25
C ALA A 101 4.47 -13.81 6.38
N ALA A 102 4.80 -13.38 7.59
CA ALA A 102 5.60 -12.18 7.83
C ALA A 102 7.09 -12.37 7.47
N GLU A 103 7.36 -12.67 6.19
CA GLU A 103 8.68 -12.83 5.59
C GLU A 103 8.88 -11.78 4.50
N PHE A 104 8.73 -10.50 4.86
CA PHE A 104 8.94 -9.36 3.98
C PHE A 104 9.70 -8.25 4.69
#